data_AF-A0A933A012-F1
#
_entry.id   AF-A0A933A012-F1
#
_cell.length_a   1.000
_cell.length_b   1.000
_cell.length_c   1.000
_cell.angle_alpha   90.00
_cell.angle_beta   90.00
_cell.angle_gamma   90.00
#
_symmetry.space_group_name_H-M   'P 1'
#
loop_
_entity.id
_entity.type
_entity.pdbx_description
1 polymer ?
#
loop_
_entity_poly.entity_id
_entity_poly.type
_entity_poly.pdbx_seq_one_letter_code
_entity_poly.pdbx_strand_id
1 'polypeptide(L)'
;MAARADPRKLGAVQEMGTVNCCEVGASGESGSCVVCGRRGRPVSRRTVEHLVKPEKRPEIGSESYRFCETPECDIVYFTDHPLRYFDRHDLTVRVGIKETAGPI
;
A
#
# COMPACT_ATOMS: atom_id res chain seq x y z
N MET A 1 -21.57 -41.11 45.01
CA MET A 1 -20.15 -40.75 45.15
C MET A 1 -19.78 -39.81 44.02
N ALA A 2 -19.31 -38.61 44.33
CA ALA A 2 -19.00 -37.54 43.38
C ALA A 2 -17.50 -37.46 43.09
N ALA A 3 -17.14 -37.34 41.81
CA ALA A 3 -15.85 -36.83 41.27
C ALA A 3 -16.13 -36.57 39.77
N ARG A 4 -16.23 -35.36 39.19
CA ARG A 4 -15.42 -34.12 39.20
C ARG A 4 -13.96 -34.29 38.76
N ALA A 5 -13.70 -34.01 37.47
CA ALA A 5 -12.49 -33.41 36.88
C ALA A 5 -12.76 -33.21 35.37
N ASP A 6 -13.30 -32.08 34.89
CA ASP A 6 -12.70 -30.74 34.66
C ASP A 6 -11.61 -30.71 33.55
N PRO A 7 -11.97 -30.38 32.28
CA PRO A 7 -11.04 -30.29 31.16
C PRO A 7 -10.70 -28.82 30.82
N ARG A 8 -9.85 -28.13 31.61
CA ARG A 8 -9.38 -26.77 31.23
C ARG A 8 -7.94 -26.46 31.70
N LYS A 9 -6.96 -27.02 31.01
CA LYS A 9 -5.61 -26.41 30.82
C LYS A 9 -5.41 -26.34 29.31
N LEU A 10 -5.31 -25.18 28.67
CA LEU A 10 -4.13 -24.33 28.71
C LEU A 10 -4.53 -22.94 28.20
N GLY A 11 -4.81 -22.02 29.12
CA GLY A 11 -4.84 -20.59 28.84
C GLY A 11 -3.42 -20.05 28.97
N ALA A 12 -2.72 -19.95 27.84
CA ALA A 12 -1.58 -19.05 27.72
C ALA A 12 -2.13 -17.70 27.25
N VAL A 13 -2.49 -16.85 28.22
CA VAL A 13 -2.70 -15.42 27.95
C VAL A 13 -1.31 -14.81 27.79
N GLN A 14 -1.00 -14.38 26.58
CA GLN A 14 0.24 -13.67 26.29
C GLN A 14 0.05 -12.19 26.66
N GLU A 15 1.02 -11.72 27.43
CA GLU A 15 1.21 -10.39 27.99
C GLU A 15 1.52 -9.32 26.92
N MET A 16 0.95 -8.13 27.14
CA MET A 16 1.44 -6.78 26.84
C MET A 16 2.48 -6.59 25.71
N GLY A 17 2.05 -5.89 24.65
CA GLY A 17 2.92 -5.25 23.67
C GLY A 17 2.21 -4.03 23.09
N THR A 18 2.71 -2.84 23.42
CA THR A 18 2.46 -1.52 22.81
C THR A 18 1.27 -1.41 21.86
N VAL A 19 0.24 -0.65 22.26
CA VAL A 19 -0.68 -0.01 21.30
C VAL A 19 0.13 1.03 20.53
N ASN A 20 0.87 0.57 19.51
CA ASN A 20 1.44 1.45 18.51
C ASN A 20 0.30 1.75 17.53
N CYS A 21 -0.14 2.99 17.54
CA CYS A 21 -1.29 3.53 16.79
C CYS A 21 -1.11 3.50 15.26
N CYS A 22 -0.21 2.66 14.72
CA CYS A 22 0.21 2.66 13.32
C CYS A 22 0.59 1.28 12.76
N GLU A 23 0.08 0.17 13.30
CA GLU A 23 0.19 -1.12 12.60
C GLU A 23 -0.88 -1.21 11.49
N VAL A 24 -0.57 -0.59 10.34
CA VAL A 24 -1.32 -0.80 9.10
C VAL A 24 -1.07 -2.25 8.69
N GLY A 25 -2.05 -3.12 8.92
CA GLY A 25 -2.03 -4.50 8.46
C GLY A 25 -1.64 -4.55 6.99
N ALA A 26 -0.40 -5.00 6.73
CA ALA A 26 0.15 -5.18 5.41
C ALA A 26 -0.44 -6.44 4.77
N SER A 27 -1.75 -6.46 4.53
CA SER A 27 -2.37 -7.46 3.67
C SER A 27 -2.17 -7.03 2.22
N GLY A 28 -0.99 -7.36 1.70
CA GLY A 28 -0.56 -7.01 0.36
C GLY A 28 0.80 -7.60 0.06
N GLU A 29 0.87 -8.93 0.06
CA GLU A 29 1.99 -9.73 -0.45
C GLU A 29 2.61 -9.11 -1.73
N SER A 30 3.89 -8.76 -1.63
CA SER A 30 4.87 -8.49 -2.68
C SER A 30 4.39 -7.98 -4.06
N GLY A 31 3.99 -6.71 -4.13
CA GLY A 31 3.98 -5.95 -5.39
C GLY A 31 5.24 -5.11 -5.50
N SER A 32 6.19 -5.56 -6.33
CA SER A 32 7.34 -4.76 -6.75
C SER A 32 7.01 -3.97 -7.99
N CYS A 33 7.51 -2.74 -8.08
CA CYS A 33 7.37 -1.94 -9.30
C CYS A 33 8.04 -2.66 -10.48
N VAL A 34 7.34 -2.80 -11.60
CA VAL A 34 7.88 -3.44 -12.82
C VAL A 34 9.06 -2.69 -13.45
N VAL A 35 9.21 -1.40 -13.13
CA VAL A 35 10.28 -0.55 -13.67
C VAL A 35 11.53 -0.57 -12.78
N CYS A 36 11.37 -0.36 -11.46
CA CYS A 36 12.52 -0.24 -10.55
C CYS A 36 12.73 -1.45 -9.62
N GLY A 37 11.82 -2.42 -9.61
CA GLY A 37 11.88 -3.61 -8.74
C GLY A 37 11.67 -3.33 -7.24
N ARG A 38 11.54 -2.06 -6.83
CA ARG A 38 11.33 -1.70 -5.42
C ARG A 38 9.91 -2.01 -4.96
N ARG A 39 9.76 -2.38 -3.69
CA ARG A 39 8.45 -2.60 -3.06
C ARG A 39 7.71 -1.26 -2.99
N GLY A 40 6.44 -1.28 -3.40
CA GLY A 40 5.57 -0.12 -3.28
C GLY A 40 4.72 -0.18 -2.02
N ARG A 41 4.35 0.99 -1.51
CA ARG A 41 3.49 1.14 -0.34
C ARG A 41 2.02 1.04 -0.76
N PRO A 42 1.20 0.18 -0.14
CA PRO A 42 -0.21 0.06 -0.51
C PRO A 42 -0.95 1.37 -0.26
N VAL A 43 -1.77 1.78 -1.23
CA VAL A 43 -2.59 2.98 -1.18
C VAL A 43 -4.01 2.66 -1.58
N SER A 44 -4.97 3.37 -0.98
CA SER A 44 -6.38 3.20 -1.33
C SER A 44 -6.64 3.71 -2.75
N ARG A 45 -7.49 3.00 -3.50
CA ARG A 45 -7.94 3.42 -4.84
C ARG A 45 -8.48 4.85 -4.85
N ARG A 46 -9.22 5.22 -3.80
CA ARG A 46 -9.77 6.58 -3.65
C ARG A 46 -8.68 7.63 -3.69
N THR A 47 -7.55 7.39 -3.03
CA THR A 47 -6.40 8.30 -3.07
C THR A 47 -5.90 8.46 -4.50
N VAL A 48 -5.71 7.37 -5.24
CA VAL A 48 -5.24 7.40 -6.64
C VAL A 48 -6.23 8.14 -7.54
N GLU A 49 -7.53 7.91 -7.40
CA GLU A 49 -8.60 8.57 -8.17
C GLU A 49 -8.60 10.10 -8.06
N HIS A 50 -8.25 10.63 -6.90
CA HIS A 50 -8.18 12.07 -6.66
C HIS A 50 -6.86 12.70 -7.16
N LEU A 51 -5.79 11.91 -7.24
CA LEU A 51 -4.46 12.37 -7.63
C LEU A 51 -4.16 12.16 -9.12
N VAL A 52 -4.88 11.26 -9.78
CA VAL A 52 -4.78 10.97 -11.21
C VAL A 52 -5.67 11.92 -12.02
N LYS A 53 -5.22 12.27 -13.23
CA LYS A 53 -5.95 13.11 -14.19
C LYS A 53 -7.34 12.54 -14.47
N PRO A 54 -8.37 13.40 -14.64
CA PRO A 54 -9.73 12.94 -14.92
C PRO A 54 -9.80 12.05 -16.18
N GLU A 55 -8.94 12.31 -17.16
CA GLU A 55 -8.79 11.53 -18.40
C GLU A 55 -8.34 10.08 -18.15
N LYS A 56 -7.62 9.86 -17.05
CA LYS A 56 -7.00 8.58 -16.65
C LYS A 56 -7.79 7.86 -15.56
N ARG A 57 -8.79 8.51 -14.94
CA ARG A 57 -9.75 7.86 -14.02
C ARG A 57 -10.46 6.63 -14.57
N PRO A 58 -10.91 6.54 -15.85
CA PRO A 58 -11.53 5.31 -16.35
C PRO A 58 -10.55 4.13 -16.41
N GLU A 59 -9.24 4.39 -16.39
CA GLU A 59 -8.21 3.36 -16.32
C GLU A 59 -8.03 2.79 -14.90
N ILE A 60 -8.62 3.45 -13.89
CA ILE A 60 -8.52 3.04 -12.49
C ILE A 60 -9.48 1.86 -12.24
N GLY A 61 -8.92 0.64 -12.24
CA GLY A 61 -9.62 -0.57 -11.84
C GLY A 61 -9.89 -0.69 -10.33
N SER A 62 -10.55 -1.78 -9.93
CA SER A 62 -10.81 -2.12 -8.51
C SER A 62 -9.63 -2.82 -7.82
N GLU A 63 -8.44 -2.75 -8.41
CA GLU A 63 -7.24 -3.41 -7.91
C GLU A 63 -6.59 -2.67 -6.73
N SER A 64 -5.71 -3.37 -6.03
CA SER A 64 -4.87 -2.79 -5.00
C SER A 64 -3.75 -1.95 -5.64
N TYR A 65 -3.81 -0.64 -5.44
CA TYR A 65 -2.76 0.27 -5.89
C TYR A 65 -1.63 0.35 -4.88
N ARG A 66 -0.42 0.55 -5.40
CA ARG A 66 0.80 0.73 -4.63
C ARG A 66 1.55 1.95 -5.14
N PHE A 67 2.09 2.72 -4.21
CA PHE A 67 2.91 3.88 -4.49
C PHE A 67 4.38 3.49 -4.55
N CYS A 68 5.05 3.87 -5.62
CA CYS A 68 6.49 3.72 -5.74
C CYS A 68 7.19 4.95 -5.14
N GLU A 69 7.84 4.75 -4.00
CA GLU A 69 8.61 5.79 -3.26
C GLU A 69 9.96 6.12 -3.93
N THR A 70 10.23 5.55 -5.09
CA THR A 70 11.47 5.76 -5.82
C THR A 70 11.47 7.13 -6.52
N PRO A 71 12.41 8.04 -6.20
CA PRO A 71 12.50 9.34 -6.87
C PRO A 71 12.88 9.21 -8.35
N GLU A 72 13.83 8.33 -8.66
CA GLU A 72 14.40 8.12 -10.00
C GLU A 72 13.49 7.35 -10.97
N CYS A 73 12.30 6.94 -10.51
CA CYS A 73 11.39 6.11 -11.30
C CYS A 73 10.19 6.96 -11.72
N ASP A 74 9.85 6.98 -13.00
CA ASP A 74 8.71 7.76 -13.48
C ASP A 74 7.36 7.21 -12.99
N ILE A 75 7.29 5.91 -12.67
CA ILE A 75 6.07 5.26 -12.17
C ILE A 75 5.75 5.71 -10.76
N VAL A 76 4.56 6.28 -10.57
CA VAL A 76 4.06 6.74 -9.27
C VAL A 76 3.18 5.70 -8.62
N TYR A 77 2.13 5.29 -9.32
CA TYR A 77 1.20 4.29 -8.85
C TYR A 77 1.25 3.10 -9.77
N PHE A 78 1.24 1.90 -9.21
CA PHE A 78 1.19 0.65 -9.95
C PHE A 78 0.26 -0.32 -9.22
N THR A 79 -0.32 -1.26 -9.96
CA THR A 79 -1.10 -2.34 -9.36
C THR A 79 -0.33 -3.65 -9.45
N ASP A 80 -0.96 -4.75 -9.04
CA ASP A 80 -0.43 -6.09 -9.27
C ASP A 80 -0.40 -6.45 -10.76
N HIS A 81 -1.25 -5.81 -11.56
CA HIS A 81 -1.28 -6.00 -13.00
C HIS A 81 -0.15 -5.21 -13.71
N PRO A 82 0.67 -5.87 -14.54
CA PRO A 82 1.82 -5.23 -15.20
C PRO A 82 1.43 -4.16 -16.23
N LEU A 83 0.17 -4.15 -16.67
CA LEU A 83 -0.37 -3.19 -17.65
C LEU A 83 -1.08 -1.99 -17.00
N ARG A 84 -1.17 -1.93 -15.66
CA ARG A 84 -1.89 -0.89 -14.93
C ARG A 84 -0.95 -0.14 -14.01
N TYR A 85 -0.35 0.90 -14.56
CA TYR A 85 0.50 1.85 -13.86
C TYR A 85 0.21 3.28 -14.32
N PHE A 86 0.51 4.23 -13.45
CA PHE A 86 0.39 5.66 -13.68
C PHE A 86 1.75 6.31 -13.41
N ASP A 87 2.24 7.05 -14.39
CA ASP A 87 3.48 7.80 -14.27
C ASP A 87 3.22 9.25 -13.81
N ARG A 88 4.27 10.00 -13.49
CA ARG A 88 4.16 11.37 -12.98
C ARG A 88 3.34 12.32 -13.87
N HIS A 89 3.27 12.07 -15.17
CA HIS A 89 2.49 12.88 -16.12
C HIS A 89 1.00 12.51 -16.13
N ASP A 90 0.62 11.34 -15.62
CA ASP A 90 -0.79 10.94 -15.47
C ASP A 90 -1.45 11.55 -14.23
N LEU A 91 -0.67 12.16 -13.33
CA LEU A 91 -1.16 12.79 -12.12
C LEU A 91 -1.53 14.26 -12.34
N THR A 92 -2.57 14.72 -11.64
CA THR A 92 -2.91 16.15 -11.56
C THR A 92 -1.98 16.91 -10.65
N VAL A 93 -1.44 16.21 -9.64
CA VAL A 93 -0.53 16.77 -8.65
C VAL A 93 0.91 16.43 -8.99
N ARG A 94 1.81 17.38 -8.76
CA ARG A 94 3.25 17.11 -8.80
C ARG A 94 3.64 16.34 -7.56
N VAL A 95 4.32 15.20 -7.76
CA VAL A 95 4.75 14.34 -6.66
C VAL A 95 6.12 14.81 -6.20
N GLY A 96 6.16 15.61 -5.13
CA GLY A 96 7.40 16.24 -4.65
C GLY A 96 8.58 15.28 -4.41
N ILE A 97 8.34 14.01 -4.07
CA ILE A 97 9.40 13.01 -3.90
C ILE A 97 10.02 12.54 -5.24
N LYS A 98 9.37 12.79 -6.38
CA LYS A 98 9.87 12.46 -7.73
C LYS A 98 10.31 13.69 -8.53
N GLU A 99 10.17 14.87 -7.94
CA GLU A 99 10.66 16.11 -8.52
C GLU A 99 12.09 16.32 -8.04
N THR A 100 13.06 15.96 -8.88
CA THR A 100 14.50 16.16 -8.60
C THR A 100 14.92 17.64 -8.69
N ALA A 101 14.06 18.52 -9.20
CA ALA A 101 14.29 19.96 -9.22
C ALA A 101 13.55 20.64 -8.05
N GLY A 102 14.30 21.21 -7.11
CA GLY A 102 13.76 22.19 -6.19
C GLY A 102 13.12 23.36 -6.97
N PRO A 103 12.15 24.07 -6.38
CA PRO A 103 11.57 25.25 -7.03
C PRO A 103 12.69 26.24 -7.37
N ILE A 104 12.76 26.69 -8.62
CA ILE A 104 13.61 27.81 -9.05
C ILE A 104 13.04 29.15 -8.59
#